data_AF-A0A7K8ZZN0-F1
#
_entry.id   AF-A0A7K8ZZN0-F1
#
_cell.length_a   1.000
_cell.length_b   1.000
_cell.length_c   1.000
_cell.angle_alpha   90.00
_cell.angle_beta   90.00
_cell.angle_gamma   90.00
#
_symmetry.space_group_name_H-M   'P 1'
#
loop_
_entity.id
_entity.type
_entity.pdbx_description
1 polymer ?
#
loop_
_entity_poly.entity_id
_entity_poly.type
_entity_poly.pdbx_seq_one_letter_code
_entity_poly.pdbx_strand_id
1 'polypeptide(L)' 'LKGFAVGSKCVVWTSLQWCEARILEISEKGTRVLNLCSGSEEIVDPENVWNSLP' A
#
# COMPACT_ATOMS: atom_id res chain seq x y z
N LEU A 1 -0.80 -1.48 -10.81
CA LEU A 1 -0.88 -0.06 -10.41
C LEU A 1 -0.16 0.81 -11.43
N LYS A 2 -0.86 1.60 -12.25
CA LYS A 2 -0.18 2.62 -13.07
C LYS A 2 0.23 3.79 -12.16
N GLY A 3 1.47 4.24 -12.25
CA GLY A 3 1.99 5.40 -11.50
C GLY A 3 2.67 5.07 -10.17
N PHE A 4 2.72 3.80 -9.77
CA PHE A 4 3.42 3.38 -8.56
C PHE A 4 4.61 2.48 -8.91
N ALA A 5 5.72 2.70 -8.21
CA ALA A 5 6.90 1.86 -8.26
C ALA A 5 7.25 1.34 -6.85
N VAL A 6 8.04 0.27 -6.78
CA VAL A 6 8.62 -0.19 -5.50
C VAL A 6 9.38 0.98 -4.85
N GLY A 7 9.15 1.18 -3.54
CA GLY A 7 9.68 2.30 -2.76
C GLY A 7 8.77 3.54 -2.71
N SER A 8 7.74 3.63 -3.57
CA SER A 8 6.79 4.75 -3.57
C SER A 8 6.00 4.79 -2.27
N LYS A 9 5.72 6.00 -1.76
CA LYS A 9 4.73 6.20 -0.71
C LYS A 9 3.32 6.11 -1.29
N CYS A 10 2.39 5.62 -0.49
CA CYS A 10 0.99 5.46 -0.83
C CYS A 10 0.14 5.50 0.45
N VAL A 11 -1.18 5.51 0.28
CA VAL A 11 -2.14 5.31 1.35
C VAL A 11 -2.90 4.02 1.05
N VAL A 12 -3.05 3.16 2.06
CA VAL A 12 -3.74 1.88 1.92
C VAL A 12 -4.87 1.74 2.92
N TRP A 13 -5.95 1.09 2.50
CA TRP A 13 -7.06 0.75 3.40
C TRP A 13 -6.73 -0.56 4.12
N THR A 14 -6.46 -0.46 5.42
CA THR A 14 -6.33 -1.62 6.30
C THR A 14 -7.70 -2.00 6.85
N SER A 15 -7.79 -3.10 7.61
CA SER A 15 -9.04 -3.54 8.24
C SER A 15 -9.66 -2.54 9.23
N LEU A 16 -8.92 -1.53 9.69
CA LEU A 16 -9.35 -0.58 10.71
C LEU A 16 -9.36 0.88 10.24
N GLN A 17 -8.48 1.26 9.32
CA GLN A 17 -8.30 2.67 8.90
C GLN A 17 -7.43 2.81 7.64
N TRP A 18 -7.43 4.02 7.08
CA TRP A 18 -6.41 4.44 6.12
C TRP A 18 -5.07 4.61 6.82
N CYS A 19 -4.01 4.05 6.25
CA CYS A 19 -2.65 4.19 6.75
C CYS A 19 -1.71 4.64 5.63
N GLU A 20 -0.74 5.49 5.97
CA GLU A 20 0.42 5.69 5.10
C GLU A 20 1.24 4.42 5.02
N ALA A 21 1.62 4.05 3.80
CA ALA A 21 2.42 2.89 3.54
C ALA A 21 3.46 3.15 2.46
N ARG A 22 4.45 2.26 2.39
CA ARG A 22 5.44 2.23 1.30
C ARG A 22 5.30 0.93 0.53
N ILE A 23 5.31 1.00 -0.79
CA ILE A 23 5.25 -0.19 -1.63
C ILE A 23 6.58 -0.94 -1.54
N LEU A 24 6.52 -2.22 -1.18
CA LEU A 24 7.65 -3.13 -1.15
C LEU A 24 7.70 -4.00 -2.40
N GLU A 25 6.53 -4.41 -2.91
CA GLU A 25 6.43 -5.30 -4.07
C GLU A 25 5.10 -5.09 -4.80
N ILE A 26 5.13 -5.22 -6.14
CA ILE A 26 3.93 -5.22 -6.98
C ILE A 26 3.93 -6.53 -7.75
N SER A 27 2.93 -7.37 -7.51
CA SER A 27 2.80 -8.68 -8.15
C SER A 27 1.36 -8.91 -8.62
N GLU A 28 1.14 -9.95 -9.43
CA GLU A 28 -0.22 -10.38 -9.81
C GLU A 28 -1.04 -10.89 -8.61
N LYS A 29 -0.38 -11.31 -7.51
CA LYS A 29 -1.03 -11.80 -6.28
C LYS A 29 -1.47 -10.68 -5.34
N GLY A 30 -1.11 -9.44 -5.65
CA GLY A 30 -1.35 -8.28 -4.79
C GLY A 30 -0.14 -7.37 -4.66
N THR A 31 -0.33 -6.27 -3.92
CA THR A 31 0.71 -5.28 -3.64
C THR A 31 1.14 -5.41 -2.20
N ARG A 32 2.41 -5.75 -1.98
CA ARG A 32 2.98 -5.81 -0.63
C ARG A 32 3.43 -4.43 -0.23
N VAL A 33 2.99 -3.99 0.94
CA VAL A 33 3.23 -2.65 1.47
C VAL A 33 3.73 -2.73 2.90
N LEU A 34 4.59 -1.79 3.29
CA LEU A 34 5.00 -1.54 4.66
C LEU A 34 4.13 -0.44 5.23
N ASN A 35 3.31 -0.77 6.23
CA ASN A 35 2.56 0.20 7.01
C ASN A 35 3.52 1.06 7.82
N LEU A 36 3.54 2.38 7.58
CA LEU A 36 4.47 3.29 8.24
C LEU A 36 4.05 3.66 9.66
N CYS A 37 2.78 3.45 10.03
CA CYS A 37 2.30 3.66 11.40
C CYS A 37 2.68 2.49 12.32
N SER A 38 2.47 1.26 11.88
CA SER A 38 2.70 0.05 12.70
C SER A 38 4.07 -0.58 12.49
N GLY A 39 4.73 -0.31 11.35
CA GLY A 39 5.94 -1.01 10.92
C GLY A 39 5.67 -2.43 10.39
N SER A 40 4.40 -2.82 10.24
CA SER A 40 4.01 -4.14 9.75
C SER A 40 3.93 -4.19 8.22
N GLU A 41 4.16 -5.37 7.66
CA GLU A 41 3.99 -5.60 6.24
C GLU A 41 2.65 -6.30 5.94
N GLU A 42 1.99 -5.85 4.89
CA GLU A 42 0.66 -6.32 4.51
C GLU A 42 0.59 -6.50 2.98
N ILE A 43 -0.22 -7.46 2.53
CA ILE A 43 -0.54 -7.62 1.10
C ILE A 43 -1.96 -7.08 0.92
N VAL A 44 -2.07 -6.04 0.09
CA VAL A 44 -3.35 -5.39 -0.23
C VAL A 44 -3.65 -5.54 -1.71
N ASP A 45 -4.94 -5.54 -2.03
CA ASP A 45 -5.35 -5.47 -3.43
C ASP A 45 -4.90 -4.15 -4.06
N PRO A 46 -4.43 -4.17 -5.32
CA PRO A 46 -4.03 -2.99 -6.05
C PRO A 46 -5.04 -1.84 -6.08
N GLU A 47 -6.34 -2.15 -5.98
CA GLU A 47 -7.43 -1.17 -5.93
C GLU A 47 -7.51 -0.39 -4.61
N ASN A 48 -6.93 -0.96 -3.54
CA ASN A 48 -6.88 -0.36 -2.22
C ASN A 48 -5.63 0.50 -1.99
N VAL A 49 -4.83 0.77 -3.03
CA VAL A 49 -3.62 1.59 -2.97
C VAL A 49 -3.85 2.93 -3.66
N TRP A 50 -3.74 4.02 -2.88
CA TRP A 50 -4.09 5.37 -3.29
C TRP A 50 -2.89 6.33 -3.14
N ASN A 51 -2.86 7.40 -3.94
CA ASN A 51 -1.80 8.43 -3.85
C ASN A 51 -2.03 9.41 -2.69
N SER A 52 -3.29 9.62 -2.32
CA SER A 52 -3.76 10.45 -1.22
C SER A 52 -4.96 9.77 -0.58
N LEU A 53 -5.39 10.25 0.60
CA LEU A 53 -6.71 9.88 1.11
C LEU A 53 -7.76 10.14 0.00
N PRO A 54 -8.65 9.18 -0.29
CA PRO A 54 -9.74 9.39 -1.24
C PRO A 54 -10.63 10.57 -0.87
#